data_AF-A0AAD5EL61-F1
#
_entry.id   AF-A0AAD5EL61-F1
#
_cell.length_a   1.000
_cell.length_b   1.000
_cell.length_c   1.000
_cell.angle_alpha   90.00
_cell.angle_beta   90.00
_cell.angle_gamma   90.00
#
_symmetry.space_group_name_H-M   'P 1'
#
loop_
_entity.id
_entity.type
_entity.pdbx_description
1 polymer ?
#
loop_
_entity_poly.entity_id
_entity_poly.type
_entity_poly.pdbx_seq_one_letter_code
_entity_poly.pdbx_strand_id
1 'polypeptide(L)'
;MSSSDNIQALSTQFQSLRNVQGHYMGGDFNEQVDAPNGAKHNAMKALGERFGAPATPATEVLSHLGKPDELTPTLPHELTSQHVATMPGPAVPGSESAEALQKPYYLVYYWRSKHDYLWFKVDPVKETVINSDWYQALD
;
A
#
# COMPACT_ATOMS: atom_id res chain seq x y z
N MET A 1 -28.84 -3.41 4.78
CA MET A 1 -27.65 -2.60 5.10
C MET A 1 -26.93 -2.36 3.78
N SER A 2 -26.78 -1.10 3.38
CA SER A 2 -26.23 -0.74 2.07
C SER A 2 -24.74 -1.09 2.02
N SER A 3 -24.21 -1.48 0.86
CA SER A 3 -22.79 -1.81 0.71
C SER A 3 -21.87 -0.68 1.18
N SER A 4 -22.32 0.57 1.11
CA SER A 4 -21.60 1.76 1.59
C SER A 4 -21.40 1.80 3.11
N ASP A 5 -22.42 1.44 3.90
CA ASP A 5 -22.33 1.38 5.37
C ASP A 5 -21.30 0.32 5.80
N ASN A 6 -21.27 -0.80 5.09
CA ASN A 6 -20.31 -1.87 5.35
C ASN A 6 -18.87 -1.41 5.05
N ILE A 7 -18.66 -0.67 3.95
CA ILE A 7 -17.34 -0.15 3.58
C ILE A 7 -16.85 0.89 4.60
N GLN A 8 -17.71 1.79 5.08
CA GLN A 8 -17.31 2.74 6.14
C GLN A 8 -16.95 2.05 7.46
N ALA A 9 -17.70 1.01 7.85
CA ALA A 9 -17.37 0.22 9.03
C ALA A 9 -16.00 -0.45 8.90
N LEU A 10 -15.71 -1.06 7.75
CA LEU A 10 -14.43 -1.68 7.45
C LEU A 10 -13.27 -0.67 7.41
N SER A 11 -13.49 0.51 6.82
CA SER A 11 -12.54 1.63 6.85
C SER A 11 -12.17 2.03 8.27
N THR A 12 -13.18 2.24 9.12
CA THR A 12 -12.99 2.64 10.52
C THR A 12 -12.27 1.56 11.30
N GLN A 13 -12.65 0.29 11.09
CA GLN A 13 -12.01 -0.86 11.71
C GLN A 13 -10.54 -0.98 11.30
N PHE A 14 -10.24 -0.87 9.99
CA PHE A 14 -8.88 -0.89 9.49
C PHE A 14 -8.02 0.22 10.10
N GLN A 15 -8.50 1.47 10.07
CA GLN A 15 -7.78 2.61 10.65
C GLN A 15 -7.53 2.44 12.15
N SER A 16 -8.50 1.89 12.90
CA SER A 16 -8.31 1.59 14.32
C SER A 16 -7.23 0.53 14.53
N LEU A 17 -7.24 -0.54 13.74
CA LEU A 17 -6.28 -1.65 13.81
C LEU A 17 -4.87 -1.26 13.37
N ARG A 18 -4.68 -0.17 12.61
CA ARG A 18 -3.34 0.34 12.28
C ARG A 18 -2.59 0.87 13.49
N ASN A 19 -3.29 1.30 14.53
CA ASN A 19 -2.67 1.78 15.77
C ASN A 19 -2.33 0.63 16.74
N VAL A 20 -2.77 -0.59 16.44
CA VAL A 20 -2.48 -1.77 17.25
C VAL A 20 -1.13 -2.35 16.83
N GLN A 21 -0.19 -2.39 17.76
CA GLN A 21 1.13 -2.96 17.53
C GLN A 21 1.03 -4.50 17.49
N GLY A 22 1.42 -5.09 16.38
CA GLY A 22 1.53 -6.54 16.21
C GLY A 22 2.98 -7.03 16.28
N HIS A 23 3.15 -8.35 16.12
CA HIS A 23 4.45 -9.02 16.14
C HIS A 23 5.46 -8.41 15.17
N TYR A 24 5.01 -8.13 13.94
CA TYR A 24 5.86 -7.57 12.88
C TYR A 24 6.23 -6.09 13.09
N MET A 25 5.68 -5.46 14.13
CA MET A 25 6.02 -4.12 14.59
C MET A 25 6.74 -4.15 15.96
N GLY A 26 7.27 -5.31 16.35
CA GLY A 26 8.03 -5.48 17.60
C GLY A 26 7.17 -5.63 18.86
N GLY A 27 5.86 -5.85 18.71
CA GLY A 27 4.97 -6.19 19.81
C GLY A 27 4.80 -7.70 19.98
N ASP A 28 3.89 -8.08 20.89
CA ASP A 28 3.39 -9.45 20.97
C ASP A 28 2.52 -9.79 19.76
N PHE A 29 2.43 -11.08 19.43
CA PHE A 29 1.53 -11.56 18.38
C PHE A 29 0.08 -11.26 18.73
N ASN A 30 -0.61 -10.56 17.84
CA ASN A 30 -2.00 -10.21 17.97
C ASN A 30 -2.78 -10.76 16.77
N GLU A 31 -3.68 -11.71 17.02
CA GLU A 31 -4.47 -12.38 15.99
C GLU A 31 -5.28 -11.42 15.10
N GLN A 32 -5.67 -10.25 15.62
CA GLN A 32 -6.48 -9.30 14.85
C GLN A 32 -5.67 -8.58 13.77
N VAL A 33 -4.37 -8.36 13.99
CA VAL A 33 -3.49 -7.61 13.07
C VAL A 33 -2.45 -8.50 12.39
N ASP A 34 -2.04 -9.58 13.04
CA ASP A 34 -1.01 -10.49 12.55
C ASP A 34 -1.60 -11.77 11.97
N ALA A 35 -2.77 -12.28 12.36
CA ALA A 35 -3.23 -13.58 11.81
C ALA A 35 -3.74 -13.46 10.37
N PRO A 36 -3.50 -14.47 9.51
CA PRO A 36 -4.13 -14.53 8.19
C PRO A 36 -5.65 -14.64 8.36
N ASN A 37 -6.39 -13.80 7.65
CA ASN A 37 -7.83 -13.59 7.85
C ASN A 37 -8.21 -13.00 9.22
N GLY A 38 -7.27 -12.37 9.92
CA GLY A 38 -7.55 -11.50 11.05
C GLY A 38 -8.37 -10.28 10.61
N ALA A 39 -8.86 -9.52 11.59
CA ALA A 39 -9.71 -8.36 11.34
C ALA A 39 -9.06 -7.33 10.40
N LYS A 40 -7.75 -7.07 10.55
CA LYS A 40 -7.00 -6.12 9.72
C LYS A 40 -6.88 -6.62 8.28
N HIS A 41 -6.53 -7.91 8.11
CA HIS A 41 -6.42 -8.54 6.80
C HIS A 41 -7.75 -8.53 6.04
N ASN A 42 -8.84 -8.94 6.70
CA ASN A 42 -10.17 -8.98 6.06
C ASN A 42 -10.65 -7.59 5.67
N ALA A 43 -10.46 -6.60 6.55
CA ALA A 43 -10.82 -5.22 6.25
C ALA A 43 -10.01 -4.69 5.05
N MET A 44 -8.69 -4.88 5.05
CA MET A 44 -7.84 -4.48 3.92
C MET A 44 -8.22 -5.19 2.62
N LYS A 45 -8.55 -6.49 2.67
CA LYS A 45 -8.93 -7.26 1.48
C LYS A 45 -10.23 -6.72 0.88
N ALA A 46 -11.26 -6.54 1.70
CA ALA A 46 -12.53 -6.01 1.25
C ALA A 46 -12.42 -4.56 0.72
N LEU A 47 -11.63 -3.72 1.38
CA LEU A 47 -11.35 -2.35 0.92
C LEU A 47 -10.52 -2.37 -0.38
N GLY A 48 -9.52 -3.24 -0.49
CA GLY A 48 -8.71 -3.44 -1.67
C GLY A 48 -9.51 -3.91 -2.87
N GLU A 49 -10.38 -4.90 -2.70
CA GLU A 49 -11.29 -5.37 -3.76
C GLU A 49 -12.25 -4.27 -4.22
N ARG A 50 -12.71 -3.41 -3.29
CA ARG A 50 -13.63 -2.32 -3.62
C ARG A 50 -12.95 -1.17 -4.36
N PHE A 51 -11.83 -0.69 -3.84
CA PHE A 51 -11.15 0.51 -4.35
C PHE A 51 -10.01 0.22 -5.32
N GLY A 52 -9.67 -1.05 -5.48
CA GLY A 52 -8.69 -1.56 -6.43
C GLY A 52 -9.17 -1.59 -7.87
N ALA A 53 -10.48 -1.38 -8.08
CA ALA A 53 -11.07 -1.33 -9.40
C ALA A 53 -10.49 -0.18 -10.24
N PRO A 54 -10.22 -0.41 -11.54
CA PRO A 54 -9.73 0.64 -12.42
C PRO A 54 -10.73 1.80 -12.50
N ALA A 55 -10.21 3.02 -12.63
CA ALA A 55 -10.97 4.28 -12.62
C ALA A 55 -11.54 4.71 -11.25
N THR A 56 -11.22 4.01 -10.15
CA THR A 56 -11.54 4.49 -8.80
C THR A 56 -10.69 5.73 -8.48
N PRO A 57 -11.26 6.83 -7.98
CA PRO A 57 -10.48 7.99 -7.55
C PRO A 57 -9.53 7.62 -6.40
N ALA A 58 -8.25 8.02 -6.51
CA ALA A 58 -7.28 7.81 -5.43
C ALA A 58 -7.69 8.57 -4.16
N THR A 59 -8.42 9.66 -4.30
CA THR A 59 -9.02 10.39 -3.17
C THR A 59 -10.02 9.54 -2.37
N GLU A 60 -10.77 8.63 -3.01
CA GLU A 60 -11.63 7.69 -2.28
C GLU A 60 -10.79 6.67 -1.51
N VAL A 61 -9.74 6.14 -2.12
CA VAL A 61 -8.79 5.23 -1.43
C VAL A 61 -8.24 5.92 -0.18
N LEU A 62 -7.74 7.15 -0.32
CA LEU A 62 -7.15 7.92 0.79
C LEU A 62 -8.19 8.29 1.86
N SER A 63 -9.43 8.57 1.46
CA SER A 63 -10.50 8.91 2.41
C SER A 63 -10.93 7.70 3.24
N HIS A 64 -10.92 6.51 2.66
CA HIS A 64 -11.37 5.27 3.30
C HIS A 64 -10.25 4.51 4.02
N LEU A 65 -9.07 4.38 3.41
CA LEU A 65 -7.93 3.67 4.01
C LEU A 65 -7.03 4.59 4.84
N GLY A 66 -7.19 5.91 4.71
CA GLY A 66 -6.33 6.91 5.35
C GLY A 66 -5.02 7.11 4.59
N LYS A 67 -4.03 7.71 5.27
CA LYS A 67 -2.70 7.96 4.70
C LYS A 67 -2.01 6.63 4.35
N PRO A 68 -1.43 6.47 3.15
CA PRO A 68 -0.60 5.29 2.85
C PRO A 68 0.60 5.23 3.80
N ASP A 69 1.08 4.02 4.09
CA ASP A 69 2.32 3.83 4.84
C ASP A 69 3.52 4.31 4.02
N GLU A 70 3.53 4.00 2.72
CA GLU A 70 4.52 4.51 1.77
C GLU A 70 3.85 5.00 0.47
N LEU A 71 4.36 6.11 -0.06
CA LEU A 71 4.04 6.62 -1.38
C LEU A 71 5.32 6.63 -2.20
N THR A 72 5.39 5.77 -3.20
CA THR A 72 6.62 5.51 -3.94
C THR A 72 6.34 5.30 -5.43
N PRO A 73 7.22 5.76 -6.35
CA PRO A 73 7.09 5.48 -7.78
C PRO A 73 7.39 4.01 -8.14
N THR A 74 7.97 3.23 -7.23
CA THR A 74 8.33 1.82 -7.40
C THR A 74 7.99 1.02 -6.15
N LEU A 75 7.48 -0.21 -6.31
CA LEU A 75 7.09 -1.05 -5.18
C LEU A 75 8.30 -1.44 -4.32
N PRO A 76 8.15 -1.55 -2.98
CA PRO A 76 9.26 -1.87 -2.08
C PRO A 76 10.00 -3.17 -2.41
N HIS A 77 9.31 -4.21 -2.89
CA HIS A 77 9.96 -5.49 -3.25
C HIS A 77 10.82 -5.42 -4.52
N GLU A 78 10.52 -4.48 -5.42
CA GLU A 78 11.30 -4.27 -6.65
C GLU A 78 12.65 -3.63 -6.30
N LEU A 79 12.66 -2.73 -5.31
CA LEU A 79 13.87 -2.07 -4.81
C LEU A 79 14.84 -3.06 -4.14
N THR A 80 14.33 -4.07 -3.42
CA THR A 80 15.17 -5.11 -2.80
C THR A 80 15.74 -6.11 -3.80
N SER A 81 15.08 -6.27 -4.96
CA SER A 81 15.54 -7.16 -6.04
C SER A 81 16.59 -6.50 -6.93
N GLN A 82 16.71 -5.17 -6.90
CA GLN A 82 17.82 -4.44 -7.50
C GLN A 82 19.07 -4.54 -6.61
N HIS A 83 19.73 -5.69 -6.70
CA HIS A 83 21.08 -5.89 -6.19
C HIS A 83 22.00 -4.76 -6.70
N VAL A 84 22.44 -3.95 -5.75
CA VAL A 84 23.68 -3.16 -5.68
C VAL A 84 24.46 -3.05 -6.99
N ALA A 85 24.26 -1.96 -7.73
CA ALA A 85 25.26 -1.52 -8.71
C ALA A 85 26.48 -0.95 -7.97
N THR A 86 27.39 -1.81 -7.51
CA THR A 86 28.72 -1.40 -7.05
C THR A 86 29.55 -0.95 -8.25
N MET A 87 29.46 0.33 -8.62
CA MET A 87 30.48 0.99 -9.44
C MET A 87 30.67 2.44 -8.95
N PRO A 88 31.82 2.81 -8.36
CA PRO A 88 32.17 4.20 -8.14
C PRO A 88 32.65 4.80 -9.48
N GLY A 89 31.69 5.21 -10.30
CA GLY A 89 31.95 6.10 -11.44
C GLY A 89 31.73 7.57 -11.02
N PRO A 90 32.47 8.55 -11.57
CA PRO A 90 32.20 9.95 -11.30
C PRO A 90 30.82 10.32 -11.87
N ALA A 91 29.83 10.52 -11.01
CA ALA A 91 28.50 10.94 -11.44
C ALA A 91 28.53 12.42 -11.85
N VAL A 92 28.25 12.66 -13.14
CA VAL A 92 27.99 13.98 -13.70
C VAL A 92 26.66 14.47 -13.11
N PRO A 93 26.57 15.69 -12.53
CA PRO A 93 25.31 16.19 -11.99
C PRO A 93 24.46 16.68 -13.17
N GLY A 94 23.64 15.80 -13.72
CA GLY A 94 22.86 16.12 -14.92
C GLY A 94 21.62 15.26 -15.05
N SER A 95 20.51 15.81 -14.58
CA SER A 95 19.13 15.47 -14.97
C SER A 95 18.39 14.43 -14.12
N GLU A 96 18.17 14.72 -12.84
CA GLU A 96 17.16 14.02 -12.03
C GLU A 96 15.99 14.96 -11.66
N SER A 97 15.33 15.61 -12.62
CA SER A 97 14.18 16.50 -12.31
C SER A 97 13.30 16.84 -13.52
N ALA A 98 12.62 15.85 -14.13
CA ALA A 98 11.47 16.12 -15.02
C ALA A 98 10.60 14.88 -15.35
N GLU A 99 11.12 13.65 -15.24
CA GLU A 99 10.36 12.44 -15.58
C GLU A 99 9.47 11.88 -14.47
N ALA A 100 9.51 12.46 -13.27
CA ALA A 100 8.71 12.01 -12.12
C ALA A 100 7.22 12.41 -12.22
N LEU A 101 6.86 13.34 -13.11
CA LEU A 101 5.50 13.88 -13.21
C LEU A 101 4.55 13.04 -14.09
N GLN A 102 5.04 12.01 -14.78
CA GLN A 102 4.22 11.16 -15.67
C GLN A 102 4.28 9.67 -15.33
N LYS A 103 5.06 9.29 -14.31
CA LYS A 103 5.15 7.89 -13.90
C LYS A 103 4.08 7.60 -12.85
N PRO A 104 3.33 6.48 -13.00
CA PRO A 104 2.36 6.08 -11.98
C PRO A 104 3.05 5.88 -10.64
N TYR A 105 2.40 6.32 -9.58
CA TYR A 105 2.86 6.13 -8.21
C TYR A 105 2.05 5.03 -7.54
N TYR A 106 2.63 4.45 -6.49
CA TYR A 106 2.02 3.38 -5.71
C TYR A 106 1.70 3.90 -4.31
N LEU A 107 0.46 3.67 -3.89
CA LEU A 107 0.01 3.83 -2.51
C LEU A 107 0.14 2.48 -1.82
N VAL A 108 1.03 2.36 -0.85
CA VAL A 108 1.31 1.11 -0.15
C VAL A 108 0.73 1.14 1.26
N TYR A 109 0.01 0.09 1.62
CA TYR A 109 -0.60 -0.12 2.93
C TYR A 109 -0.11 -1.41 3.55
N TYR A 110 0.54 -1.31 4.70
CA TYR A 110 1.18 -2.44 5.37
C TYR A 110 0.20 -3.23 6.23
N TRP A 111 0.13 -4.52 5.96
CA TRP A 111 -0.56 -5.46 6.82
C TRP A 111 0.39 -5.94 7.93
N ARG A 112 1.49 -6.60 7.57
CA ARG A 112 2.54 -7.12 8.48
C ARG A 112 3.89 -6.46 8.20
N SER A 113 3.96 -5.16 8.40
CA SER A 113 5.15 -4.36 8.04
C SER A 113 5.48 -4.52 6.55
N LYS A 114 6.77 -4.53 6.18
CA LYS A 114 7.25 -4.65 4.79
C LYS A 114 7.10 -6.05 4.19
N HIS A 115 6.61 -7.02 4.95
CA HIS A 115 6.50 -8.43 4.54
C HIS A 115 5.26 -8.68 3.68
N ASP A 116 4.10 -8.22 4.18
CA ASP A 116 2.80 -8.39 3.52
C ASP A 116 2.09 -7.04 3.44
N TYR A 117 1.74 -6.62 2.22
CA TYR A 117 1.12 -5.33 1.99
C TYR A 117 0.22 -5.28 0.75
N LEU A 118 -0.77 -4.40 0.82
CA LEU A 118 -1.65 -4.06 -0.29
C LEU A 118 -1.12 -2.80 -0.97
N TRP A 119 -1.04 -2.81 -2.29
CA TRP A 119 -0.62 -1.63 -3.05
C TRP A 119 -1.67 -1.24 -4.09
N PHE A 120 -1.78 0.07 -4.34
CA PHE A 120 -2.61 0.64 -5.39
C PHE A 120 -1.74 1.46 -6.33
N LYS A 121 -1.71 1.08 -7.61
CA LYS A 121 -1.08 1.83 -8.67
C LYS A 121 -2.03 2.93 -9.14
N VAL A 122 -1.58 4.18 -9.06
CA VAL A 122 -2.39 5.36 -9.38
C VAL A 122 -1.80 6.10 -10.57
N ASP A 123 -2.68 6.55 -11.46
CA ASP A 123 -2.35 7.43 -12.58
C ASP A 123 -2.12 8.86 -12.08
N PRO A 124 -0.98 9.51 -12.39
CA PRO A 124 -0.66 10.83 -11.88
C PRO A 124 -1.44 11.96 -12.60
N VAL A 125 -2.02 11.68 -13.77
CA VAL A 125 -2.76 12.67 -14.56
C VAL A 125 -4.24 12.62 -14.22
N LYS A 126 -4.79 11.41 -14.09
CA LYS A 126 -6.22 11.22 -13.78
C LYS A 126 -6.51 11.09 -12.29
N GLU A 127 -5.49 10.89 -11.47
CA GLU A 127 -5.60 10.60 -10.05
C GLU A 127 -6.53 9.41 -9.76
N THR A 128 -6.55 8.43 -10.66
CA THR A 128 -7.37 7.22 -10.56
C THR A 128 -6.50 5.99 -10.39
N VAL A 129 -6.99 5.02 -9.63
CA VAL A 129 -6.42 3.67 -9.54
C VAL A 129 -6.44 3.04 -10.93
N ILE A 130 -5.25 2.60 -11.35
CA ILE A 130 -5.03 1.80 -12.56
C ILE A 130 -5.19 0.32 -12.21
N ASN A 131 -4.55 -0.10 -11.12
CA ASN A 131 -4.55 -1.48 -10.65
C ASN A 131 -4.25 -1.53 -9.15
N SER A 132 -4.58 -2.64 -8.50
CA SER A 132 -4.15 -2.94 -7.14
C SER A 132 -3.85 -4.43 -7.03
N ASP A 133 -2.86 -4.79 -6.21
CA ASP A 133 -2.60 -6.19 -5.90
C ASP A 133 -1.98 -6.33 -4.50
N TRP A 134 -1.83 -7.58 -4.07
CA TRP A 134 -1.21 -7.94 -2.81
C TRP A 134 0.23 -8.37 -3.05
N TYR A 135 1.14 -7.83 -2.27
CA TYR A 135 2.45 -8.42 -2.09
C TYR A 135 2.44 -9.27 -0.82
N GLN A 136 2.79 -10.54 -0.98
CA GLN A 136 3.00 -11.48 0.11
C GLN A 136 4.38 -12.07 -0.09
N ALA A 137 5.33 -11.71 0.79
CA ALA A 137 6.63 -12.36 0.77
C ALA A 137 6.44 -13.84 1.14
N LEU A 138 6.93 -14.73 0.26
CA LEU A 138 7.01 -16.16 0.56
C LEU A 138 8.05 -16.34 1.66
N ASP A 139 7.65 -16.96 2.76
CA ASP A 139 8.52 -17.36 3.89
C ASP A 139 9.46 -18.49 3.48
#